data_AF-A0A431W0H5-F1
#
_entry.id   AF-A0A431W0H5-F1
#
_cell.length_a   1.000
_cell.length_b   1.000
_cell.length_c   1.000
_cell.angle_alpha   90.00
_cell.angle_beta   90.00
_cell.angle_gamma   90.00
#
_symmetry.space_group_name_H-M   'P 1'
#
loop_
_entity.id
_entity.type
_entity.pdbx_description
1 polymer ?
#
loop_
_entity_poly.entity_id
_entity_poly.type
_entity_poly.pdbx_seq_one_letter_code
_entity_poly.pdbx_strand_id
1 'polypeptide(L)'
;MSEYGDTVTHLGYSWRRVDTLPRLLAEGWRRELTDGCIASALLTPDGWSVAAPVYEVIAGSYLGDVGLYVPEVQYAEALELLGIEEE
;
A
#
# COMPACT_ATOMS: atom_id res chain seq x y z
N MET A 1 14.21 9.02 5.38
CA MET A 1 12.76 9.28 5.43
C MET A 1 12.31 9.40 3.99
N SER A 2 11.69 8.36 3.45
CA SER A 2 11.13 8.41 2.09
C SER A 2 9.83 9.22 2.16
N GLU A 3 9.73 10.34 1.45
CA GLU A 3 8.56 11.25 1.50
C GLU A 3 7.39 10.67 0.69
N TYR A 4 6.76 9.62 1.21
CA TYR A 4 5.49 9.13 0.68
C TYR A 4 4.39 10.14 1.04
N GLY A 5 3.63 10.60 0.04
CA GLY A 5 2.52 11.53 0.26
C GLY A 5 1.28 10.83 0.82
N ASP A 6 0.46 11.52 1.62
CA ASP A 6 -0.73 10.92 2.24
C ASP A 6 -1.78 10.47 1.23
N THR A 7 -1.96 11.23 0.15
CA THR A 7 -2.88 10.89 -0.94
C THR A 7 -2.18 11.06 -2.29
N VAL A 8 -2.38 10.09 -3.17
CA VAL A 8 -1.76 10.07 -4.51
C VAL A 8 -2.76 9.60 -5.56
N THR A 9 -2.68 10.17 -6.76
CA THR A 9 -3.49 9.73 -7.89
C THR A 9 -2.73 8.70 -8.72
N HIS A 10 -3.30 7.51 -8.89
CA HIS A 10 -2.74 6.45 -9.73
C HIS A 10 -3.83 5.86 -10.62
N LEU A 11 -3.56 5.81 -11.94
CA LEU A 11 -4.50 5.35 -12.97
C LEU A 11 -5.88 6.03 -12.93
N GLY A 12 -5.93 7.30 -12.52
CA GLY A 12 -7.18 8.07 -12.42
C GLY A 12 -7.99 7.82 -11.14
N TYR A 13 -7.49 6.97 -10.24
CA TYR A 13 -8.09 6.72 -8.93
C TYR A 13 -7.26 7.37 -7.83
N SER A 14 -7.93 7.80 -6.76
CA SER A 14 -7.28 8.32 -5.56
C SER A 14 -6.93 7.18 -4.61
N TRP A 15 -5.69 7.18 -4.14
CA TRP A 15 -5.14 6.20 -3.21
C TRP A 15 -4.64 6.92 -1.98
N ARG A 16 -5.01 6.43 -0.80
CA ARG A 16 -4.61 6.99 0.48
C ARG A 16 -3.64 6.05 1.19
N ARG A 17 -2.59 6.63 1.74
CA ARG A 17 -1.55 5.91 2.46
C ARG A 17 -2.10 5.45 3.79
N VAL A 18 -1.98 4.15 4.06
CA VAL A 18 -2.24 3.56 5.38
C VAL A 18 -1.05 3.81 6.29
N ASP A 19 0.16 3.45 5.83
CA ASP A 19 1.39 3.67 6.59
C ASP A 19 2.64 3.59 5.69
N THR A 20 3.80 3.95 6.22
CA THR A 20 5.13 3.70 5.67
C THR A 20 5.87 2.70 6.55
N LEU A 21 6.11 1.50 6.03
CA LEU A 21 6.65 0.40 6.81
C LEU A 21 7.63 -0.46 5.99
N PRO A 22 8.54 -1.22 6.65
CA PRO A 22 9.39 -2.18 5.97
C PRO A 22 8.56 -3.12 5.10
N ARG A 23 9.00 -3.37 3.87
CA ARG A 23 8.23 -4.15 2.89
C ARG A 23 7.67 -5.45 3.44
N LEU A 24 8.47 -6.21 4.20
CA LEU A 24 8.01 -7.50 4.74
C LEU A 24 6.76 -7.36 5.62
N LEU A 25 6.65 -6.28 6.39
CA LEU A 25 5.44 -5.98 7.16
C LEU A 25 4.30 -5.51 6.26
N ALA A 26 4.61 -4.64 5.28
CA ALA A 26 3.64 -4.16 4.30
C ALA A 26 2.98 -5.30 3.52
N GLU A 27 3.74 -6.30 3.08
CA GLU A 27 3.22 -7.49 2.40
C GLU A 27 2.36 -8.37 3.32
N GLY A 28 2.66 -8.40 4.62
CA GLY A 28 1.81 -9.02 5.64
C GLY A 28 0.43 -8.36 5.70
N TRP A 29 0.39 -7.04 5.86
CA TRP A 29 -0.86 -6.28 5.86
C TRP A 29 -1.60 -6.37 4.52
N ARG A 30 -0.89 -6.40 3.39
CA ARG A 30 -1.53 -6.63 2.08
C ARG A 30 -2.28 -7.96 2.01
N ARG A 31 -1.75 -9.01 2.65
CA ARG A 31 -2.45 -10.28 2.74
C ARG A 31 -3.74 -10.15 3.55
N GLU A 32 -3.69 -9.50 4.71
CA GLU A 32 -4.88 -9.26 5.54
C GLU A 32 -5.93 -8.41 4.80
N LEU A 33 -5.50 -7.32 4.15
CA LEU A 33 -6.34 -6.48 3.30
C LEU A 33 -6.96 -7.29 2.15
N THR A 34 -6.18 -8.17 1.51
CA THR A 34 -6.69 -9.05 0.44
C THR A 34 -7.75 -10.01 0.97
N ASP A 35 -7.55 -10.61 2.14
CA ASP A 35 -8.51 -11.49 2.80
C ASP A 35 -9.81 -10.74 3.18
N GLY A 36 -9.70 -9.43 3.47
CA GLY A 36 -10.82 -8.51 3.68
C GLY A 36 -11.43 -7.89 2.42
N CYS A 37 -11.05 -8.34 1.21
CA CYS A 37 -11.50 -7.78 -0.07
C CYS A 37 -11.14 -6.29 -0.29
N ILE A 38 -10.08 -5.81 0.37
CA ILE A 38 -9.57 -4.45 0.23
C ILE A 38 -8.42 -4.43 -0.77
N ALA A 39 -8.55 -3.62 -1.81
CA ALA A 39 -7.47 -3.45 -2.78
C ALA A 39 -6.30 -2.70 -2.13
N SER A 40 -5.08 -3.13 -2.43
CA SER A 40 -3.87 -2.55 -1.86
C SER A 40 -2.72 -2.52 -2.86
N ALA A 41 -1.83 -1.53 -2.69
CA ALA A 41 -0.63 -1.36 -3.50
C ALA A 41 0.53 -0.85 -2.65
N LEU A 42 1.75 -1.26 -2.99
CA LEU A 42 2.97 -0.72 -2.39
C LEU A 42 3.59 0.31 -3.32
N LEU A 43 3.98 1.46 -2.78
CA LEU A 43 4.81 2.43 -3.48
C LEU A 43 6.25 2.28 -3.01
N THR A 44 7.13 1.86 -3.92
CA THR A 44 8.58 1.79 -3.72
C THR A 44 9.25 3.03 -4.32
N PRO A 45 10.53 3.32 -4.02
CA PRO A 45 11.28 4.35 -4.74
C PRO A 45 11.33 4.13 -6.26
N ASP A 46 11.29 2.86 -6.69
CA ASP A 46 11.34 2.45 -8.09
C ASP A 46 9.96 2.40 -8.78
N GLY A 47 8.88 2.70 -8.04
CA GLY A 47 7.52 2.75 -8.55
C GLY A 47 6.53 1.85 -7.81
N TRP A 48 5.34 1.71 -8.42
CA TRP A 48 4.21 0.97 -7.86
C TRP A 48 4.39 -0.55 -8.00
N SER A 49 4.16 -1.27 -6.91
CA SER A 49 4.03 -2.72 -6.83
C SER A 49 2.60 -3.07 -6.47
N VAL A 50 1.81 -3.40 -7.49
CA VAL A 50 0.43 -3.90 -7.35
C VAL A 50 0.43 -5.43 -7.31
N ALA A 51 -0.62 -6.05 -6.78
CA ALA A 51 -0.82 -7.51 -6.74
C ALA A 51 -0.95 -8.19 -8.13
N ALA A 52 -0.59 -7.50 -9.21
CA ALA A 52 -0.63 -8.02 -10.57
C ALA A 52 0.77 -8.54 -10.97
N PRO A 53 0.88 -9.71 -11.62
CA PRO A 53 2.13 -10.44 -11.86
C PRO A 53 3.15 -9.75 -12.80
N VAL A 54 2.97 -8.47 -13.15
CA VAL A 54 3.76 -7.78 -14.19
C VAL A 54 4.70 -6.69 -13.63
N TYR A 55 4.55 -6.24 -12.37
CA TYR A 55 5.42 -5.19 -11.77
C TYR A 55 6.46 -5.70 -10.74
N GLU A 56 6.67 -7.02 -10.64
CA GLU A 56 7.56 -7.59 -9.62
C GLU A 56 9.05 -7.59 -9.98
N VAL A 57 9.43 -7.47 -11.26
CA VAL A 57 10.85 -7.67 -11.65
C VAL A 57 11.78 -6.57 -11.13
N ILE A 58 11.28 -5.32 -10.99
CA ILE A 58 12.07 -4.19 -10.49
C ILE A 58 11.56 -3.79 -9.11
N ALA A 59 10.29 -3.39 -9.02
CA ALA A 59 9.69 -2.96 -7.76
C ALA A 59 9.59 -4.09 -6.74
N GLY A 60 9.45 -5.36 -7.15
CA GLY A 60 9.35 -6.52 -6.26
C GLY A 60 10.63 -6.86 -5.49
N SER A 61 11.80 -6.47 -6.03
CA SER A 61 13.10 -6.74 -5.40
C SER A 61 13.50 -5.75 -4.30
N TYR A 62 12.81 -4.62 -4.19
CA TYR A 62 13.09 -3.61 -3.17
C TYR A 62 12.65 -4.12 -1.78
N LEU A 63 13.56 -4.10 -0.79
CA LEU A 63 13.35 -4.62 0.58
C LEU A 63 13.36 -3.53 1.67
N GLY A 64 13.34 -2.25 1.31
CA GLY A 64 13.30 -1.15 2.28
C GLY A 64 11.88 -0.75 2.72
N ASP A 65 11.76 0.45 3.28
CA ASP A 65 10.47 1.03 3.64
C ASP A 65 9.68 1.39 2.38
N VAL A 66 8.40 1.05 2.38
CA VAL A 66 7.44 1.28 1.29
C VAL A 66 6.21 1.99 1.82
N GLY A 67 5.54 2.78 0.99
CA GLY A 67 4.23 3.30 1.31
C GLY A 67 3.17 2.25 0.98
N LEU A 68 2.36 1.84 1.96
CA LEU A 68 1.19 1.00 1.73
C LEU A 68 -0.01 1.90 1.44
N TYR A 69 -0.66 1.69 0.30
CA TYR A 69 -1.81 2.46 -0.14
C TYR A 69 -3.02 1.57 -0.38
N VAL A 70 -4.20 2.12 -0.12
CA VAL A 70 -5.51 1.55 -0.47
C VAL A 70 -6.32 2.59 -1.25
N PRO A 71 -7.35 2.21 -2.04
CA PRO A 71 -8.26 3.19 -2.62
C PRO A 71 -8.85 4.08 -1.52
N GLU A 72 -8.90 5.39 -1.76
CA GLU A 72 -9.37 6.35 -0.75
C GLU A 72 -10.79 6.00 -0.23
N VAL A 73 -11.63 5.45 -1.10
CA VAL A 73 -12.99 4.99 -0.75
C VAL A 73 -13.03 3.79 0.20
N GLN A 74 -11.94 3.02 0.32
CA GLN A 74 -11.81 1.87 1.23
C GLN A 74 -10.91 2.20 2.45
N TYR A 75 -10.47 3.45 2.61
CA TYR A 75 -9.47 3.82 3.62
C TYR A 75 -9.93 3.52 5.05
N ALA A 76 -11.14 3.97 5.41
CA ALA A 76 -11.68 3.73 6.76
C ALA A 76 -11.86 2.24 7.06
N GLU A 77 -12.34 1.45 6.08
CA GLU A 77 -12.48 -0.01 6.19
C GLU A 77 -11.12 -0.69 6.39
N ALA A 78 -10.08 -0.19 5.70
CA ALA A 78 -8.72 -0.70 5.84
C ALA A 78 -8.14 -0.44 7.23
N LEU A 79 -8.35 0.76 7.77
CA LEU A 79 -7.91 1.10 9.14
C LEU A 79 -8.62 0.24 10.18
N GLU A 80 -9.95 0.07 10.04
CA GLU A 80 -10.73 -0.78 10.93
C GLU A 80 -10.24 -2.24 10.89
N LEU A 81 -10.03 -2.79 9.69
CA LEU A 81 -9.55 -4.16 9.52
C LEU A 81 -8.16 -4.38 10.14
N LEU A 82 -7.26 -3.41 9.98
CA LEU A 82 -5.90 -3.46 10.52
C LEU A 82 -5.80 -3.05 12.00
N GLY A 83 -6.90 -2.59 12.60
CA GLY A 83 -6.94 -2.13 13.99
C GLY A 83 -6.12 -0.85 14.23
N ILE A 84 -6.04 0.03 13.23
CA ILE A 84 -5.30 1.30 13.27
C ILE A 84 -6.29 2.43 13.56
N GLU A 85 -5.92 3.33 14.48
CA GLU A 85 -6.69 4.54 14.75
C GLU A 85 -6.32 5.63 13.73
N GLU A 86 -7.32 6.36 13.22
CA GLU A 86 -7.08 7.48 12.30
C GLU A 86 -6.48 8.67 13.09
N GLU A 87 -5.25 9.09 12.75
CA GLU A 87 -4.58 10.28 13.32
C GLU A 87 -5.07 11.60 12.74
#